data_AF-A0A096M0E5-F1
#
_entry.id   AF-A0A096M0E5-F1
#
_cell.length_a   1.000
_cell.length_b   1.000
_cell.length_c   1.000
_cell.angle_alpha   90.00
_cell.angle_beta   90.00
_cell.angle_gamma   90.00
#
_symmetry.space_group_name_H-M   'P 1'
#
loop_
_entity.id
_entity.type
_entity.pdbx_description
1 polymer ?
#
loop_
_entity_poly.entity_id
_entity_poly.type
_entity_poly.pdbx_seq_one_letter_code
_entity_poly.pdbx_strand_id
1 'polypeptide(L)'
;RKDGYNRLIKIFHQGGKCGFSEPLTFPSPVDLIQYYQKKSLAQYNSKLDIRLLYPVSRYYQHHVIEIDIAAIGEQLRIFQDQYKEKSQEYDHLFKELNQTSQELQSKRTAIEAFSEIIRIFEEECETQERYSKEYIDMFLTLDSSTKNDNRIQNNSEELQSRVEEIHNSKKMLEEELRTKALAHMEVDRKITRLKPDLVQLRKIRDQYLLWLTQQGMRQSQINNWLGVGADEDPYTLEDDTHEEERSWYVGGMRRREAEELLKGRRDGTFLIRDSQTQRGSFACSVVVDGDVKHCVIYRTSTGYGFAEPYNLYSSLRELVLHYRHTSLIQHNQQLNVTLAWPAFSQQSSDSVRR
;
A
#
# COMPACT_ATOMS: atom_id res chain seq x y z
N ARG A 1 -26.43 18.10 -25.76
CA ARG A 1 -25.79 18.45 -24.47
C ARG A 1 -26.13 19.90 -24.15
N LYS A 2 -26.29 20.25 -22.87
CA LYS A 2 -26.46 21.63 -22.41
C LYS A 2 -25.67 21.82 -21.11
N ASP A 3 -24.92 22.91 -21.01
CA ASP A 3 -24.13 23.25 -19.81
C ASP A 3 -23.18 22.13 -19.35
N GLY A 4 -22.59 21.38 -20.31
CA GLY A 4 -21.70 20.25 -20.02
C GLY A 4 -22.39 18.92 -19.67
N TYR A 5 -23.70 18.91 -19.42
CA TYR A 5 -24.44 17.71 -19.02
C TYR A 5 -25.25 17.08 -20.17
N ASN A 6 -25.40 15.75 -20.10
CA ASN A 6 -26.33 15.00 -20.94
C ASN A 6 -27.76 15.18 -20.41
N ARG A 7 -28.69 15.58 -21.29
CA ARG A 7 -30.11 15.72 -20.96
C ARG A 7 -30.88 14.65 -21.73
N LEU A 8 -31.58 13.79 -21.00
CA LEU A 8 -32.47 12.80 -21.60
C LEU A 8 -33.84 13.42 -21.84
N ILE A 9 -34.34 13.30 -23.07
CA ILE A 9 -35.67 13.78 -23.46
C ILE A 9 -36.39 12.58 -24.09
N LYS A 10 -37.57 12.25 -23.56
CA LYS A 10 -38.37 11.14 -24.05
C LYS A 10 -39.18 11.60 -25.27
N ILE A 11 -39.19 10.80 -26.33
CA ILE A 11 -40.05 11.00 -27.50
C ILE A 11 -41.24 10.07 -27.32
N PHE A 12 -42.44 10.64 -27.22
CA PHE A 12 -43.68 9.90 -27.16
C PHE A 12 -44.20 9.66 -28.58
N HIS A 13 -44.83 8.51 -28.80
CA HIS A 13 -45.42 8.13 -30.08
C HIS A 13 -46.79 7.48 -29.85
N GLN A 14 -47.85 8.07 -30.41
CA GLN A 14 -49.22 7.58 -30.29
C GLN A 14 -50.02 7.98 -31.54
N GLY A 15 -50.79 7.04 -32.10
CA GLY A 15 -51.66 7.31 -33.26
C GLY A 15 -50.92 7.77 -34.52
N GLY A 16 -49.68 7.30 -34.74
CA GLY A 16 -48.86 7.69 -35.90
C GLY A 16 -48.28 9.11 -35.82
N LYS A 17 -48.34 9.74 -34.65
CA LYS A 17 -47.71 11.04 -34.36
C LYS A 17 -46.73 10.91 -33.21
N CYS A 18 -45.71 11.77 -33.20
CA CYS A 18 -44.71 11.87 -32.15
C CYS A 18 -44.49 13.30 -31.65
N GLY A 19 -43.94 13.42 -30.44
CA GLY A 19 -43.75 14.68 -29.74
C GLY A 19 -42.98 14.51 -28.42
N PHE A 20 -42.51 15.61 -27.85
CA PHE A 20 -41.89 15.61 -26.52
C PHE A 20 -42.91 15.72 -25.38
N SER A 21 -44.08 16.29 -25.67
CA SER A 21 -45.23 16.39 -24.77
C SER A 21 -46.53 16.40 -25.59
N GLU A 22 -47.66 16.15 -24.95
CA GLU A 22 -48.96 16.32 -25.60
C GLU A 22 -49.28 17.80 -25.85
N PRO A 23 -49.94 18.15 -26.97
CA PRO A 23 -50.38 17.25 -28.05
C PRO A 23 -49.24 16.84 -29.00
N LEU A 24 -49.25 15.59 -29.48
CA LEU A 24 -48.24 15.07 -30.43
C LEU A 24 -48.49 15.65 -31.83
N THR A 25 -47.60 16.53 -32.29
CA THR A 25 -47.79 17.31 -33.53
C THR A 25 -47.05 16.78 -34.74
N PHE A 26 -46.02 15.96 -34.58
CA PHE A 26 -45.13 15.57 -35.69
C PHE A 26 -45.49 14.19 -36.25
N PRO A 27 -45.46 13.97 -37.57
CA PRO A 27 -45.79 12.68 -38.19
C PRO A 27 -44.65 11.65 -38.11
N SER A 28 -43.40 12.09 -37.94
CA SER A 28 -42.26 11.18 -37.73
C SER A 28 -41.22 11.77 -36.79
N PRO A 29 -40.41 10.92 -36.11
CA PRO A 29 -39.28 11.38 -35.32
C PRO A 29 -38.26 12.17 -36.14
N VAL A 30 -38.16 11.91 -37.44
CA VAL A 30 -37.26 12.64 -38.36
C VAL A 30 -37.72 14.09 -38.49
N ASP A 31 -39.02 14.32 -38.73
CA ASP A 31 -39.60 15.65 -38.85
C ASP A 31 -39.49 16.45 -37.54
N LEU A 32 -39.68 15.76 -36.41
CA LEU A 32 -39.49 16.33 -35.08
C LEU A 32 -38.05 16.80 -34.86
N ILE A 33 -37.05 15.98 -35.21
CA ILE A 33 -35.65 16.35 -35.06
C ILE A 33 -35.27 17.49 -36.02
N GLN A 34 -35.72 17.44 -37.28
CA GLN A 34 -35.48 18.51 -38.25
C GLN A 34 -36.11 19.85 -37.85
N TYR A 35 -37.30 19.81 -37.21
CA TYR A 35 -37.93 21.00 -36.68
C TYR A 35 -37.08 21.65 -35.57
N TYR A 36 -36.61 20.86 -34.59
CA TYR A 36 -35.79 21.36 -33.48
C TYR A 36 -34.29 21.55 -33.82
N GLN A 37 -33.87 21.16 -35.02
CA GLN A 37 -32.62 21.64 -35.62
C GLN A 37 -32.73 23.13 -35.97
N LYS A 38 -33.89 23.56 -36.48
CA LYS A 38 -34.15 24.95 -36.90
C LYS A 38 -34.66 25.82 -35.76
N LYS A 39 -35.51 25.28 -34.88
CA LYS A 39 -36.14 25.99 -33.77
C LYS A 39 -35.61 25.55 -32.41
N SER A 40 -35.58 26.49 -31.46
CA SER A 40 -35.09 26.23 -30.10
C SER A 40 -36.00 25.26 -29.34
N LEU A 41 -35.38 24.37 -28.57
CA LEU A 41 -36.05 23.50 -27.59
C LEU A 41 -36.71 24.29 -26.45
N ALA A 42 -36.48 25.61 -26.35
CA ALA A 42 -37.19 26.51 -25.44
C ALA A 42 -38.71 26.41 -25.58
N GLN A 43 -39.20 26.10 -26.78
CA GLN A 43 -40.62 25.90 -27.07
C GLN A 43 -41.24 24.70 -26.34
N TYR A 44 -40.41 23.70 -26.02
CA TYR A 44 -40.80 22.55 -25.21
C TYR A 44 -40.49 22.80 -23.72
N ASN A 45 -39.31 23.32 -23.41
CA ASN A 45 -38.89 23.61 -22.04
C ASN A 45 -38.02 24.86 -22.03
N SER A 46 -38.46 25.91 -21.34
CA SER A 46 -37.75 27.19 -21.23
C SER A 46 -36.33 27.08 -20.69
N LYS A 47 -36.01 26.02 -19.93
CA LYS A 47 -34.64 25.73 -19.44
C LYS A 47 -33.73 25.12 -20.51
N LEU A 48 -34.26 24.72 -21.66
CA LEU A 48 -33.53 24.12 -22.78
C LEU A 48 -33.54 25.06 -24.00
N ASP A 49 -32.97 26.25 -23.86
CA ASP A 49 -32.84 27.26 -24.92
C ASP A 49 -31.79 26.93 -26.00
N ILE A 50 -31.68 25.66 -26.37
CA ILE A 50 -30.71 25.17 -27.35
C ILE A 50 -31.39 24.56 -28.57
N ARG A 51 -30.67 24.52 -29.69
CA ARG A 51 -31.08 23.84 -30.92
C ARG A 51 -30.31 22.53 -31.07
N LEU A 52 -30.86 21.58 -31.84
CA LEU A 52 -30.20 20.30 -32.13
C LEU A 52 -29.15 20.47 -33.24
N LEU A 53 -28.03 21.14 -32.94
CA LEU A 53 -27.10 21.61 -33.98
C LEU A 53 -26.18 20.54 -34.58
N TYR A 54 -25.73 19.57 -33.78
CA TYR A 54 -24.66 18.65 -34.17
C TYR A 54 -25.11 17.19 -34.02
N PRO A 55 -25.69 16.57 -35.06
CA PRO A 55 -26.08 15.17 -35.03
C PRO A 55 -24.84 14.27 -35.01
N VAL A 56 -24.79 13.33 -34.07
CA VAL A 56 -23.74 12.30 -34.04
C VAL A 56 -24.08 11.27 -35.11
N SER A 57 -23.31 11.23 -36.19
CA SER A 57 -23.52 10.30 -37.29
C SER A 57 -22.98 8.90 -36.95
N ARG A 58 -23.76 7.86 -37.23
CA ARG A 58 -23.32 6.46 -37.08
C ARG A 58 -22.20 6.08 -38.06
N TYR A 59 -22.01 6.87 -39.12
CA TYR A 59 -20.95 6.64 -40.11
C TYR A 59 -19.57 7.15 -39.65
N TYR A 60 -19.49 7.96 -38.58
CA TYR A 60 -18.21 8.28 -37.94
C TYR A 60 -17.56 7.07 -37.25
N GLN A 61 -18.35 6.05 -36.89
CA GLN A 61 -17.80 4.80 -36.38
C GLN A 61 -17.11 3.96 -37.47
N HIS A 62 -17.44 4.15 -38.75
CA HIS A 62 -16.84 3.36 -39.85
C HIS A 62 -15.58 3.99 -40.46
N HIS A 63 -15.43 5.33 -40.47
CA HIS A 63 -14.22 5.99 -40.98
C HIS A 63 -13.05 6.03 -39.99
N VAL A 64 -13.28 5.73 -38.69
CA VAL A 64 -12.21 5.61 -37.68
C VAL A 64 -11.63 4.18 -37.65
N ILE A 65 -12.24 3.22 -38.36
CA ILE A 65 -11.81 1.80 -38.43
C ILE A 65 -10.48 1.64 -39.20
N GLU A 66 -10.03 2.66 -39.92
CA GLU A 66 -8.68 2.71 -40.52
C GLU A 66 -7.60 3.30 -39.60
N ILE A 67 -7.87 3.51 -38.31
CA ILE A 67 -6.77 3.43 -37.35
C ILE A 67 -6.58 1.94 -37.08
N ASP A 68 -5.62 1.36 -37.80
CA ASP A 68 -5.28 -0.06 -37.81
C ASP A 68 -5.39 -0.68 -36.41
N ILE A 69 -6.45 -1.46 -36.20
CA ILE A 69 -6.71 -2.14 -34.93
C ILE A 69 -5.53 -3.04 -34.56
N ALA A 70 -4.79 -3.57 -35.55
CA ALA A 70 -3.57 -4.33 -35.31
C ALA A 70 -2.44 -3.42 -34.78
N ALA A 71 -2.30 -2.20 -35.29
CA ALA A 71 -1.35 -1.22 -34.76
C ALA A 71 -1.69 -0.82 -33.32
N ILE A 72 -2.97 -0.66 -32.97
CA ILE A 72 -3.40 -0.38 -31.59
C ILE A 72 -3.15 -1.58 -30.67
N GLY A 73 -3.40 -2.80 -31.14
CA GLY A 73 -3.08 -4.03 -30.42
C GLY A 73 -1.57 -4.19 -30.15
N GLU A 74 -0.74 -3.86 -31.14
CA GLU A 74 0.72 -3.87 -30.99
C GLU A 74 1.22 -2.78 -30.02
N GLN A 75 0.64 -1.58 -30.07
CA GLN A 75 0.94 -0.54 -29.08
C GLN A 75 0.52 -0.95 -27.67
N LEU A 76 -0.65 -1.58 -27.51
CA LEU A 76 -1.09 -2.12 -26.22
C LEU A 76 -0.11 -3.17 -25.68
N ARG A 77 0.39 -4.06 -26.55
CA ARG A 77 1.42 -5.06 -26.20
C ARG A 77 2.70 -4.39 -25.68
N ILE A 78 3.22 -3.40 -26.40
CA ILE A 78 4.41 -2.66 -26.00
C ILE A 78 4.22 -1.97 -24.64
N PHE A 79 3.08 -1.32 -24.42
CA PHE A 79 2.80 -0.67 -23.13
C PHE A 79 2.63 -1.70 -22.01
N GLN A 80 2.05 -2.85 -22.29
CA GLN A 80 1.88 -3.94 -21.33
C GLN A 80 3.24 -4.54 -20.92
N ASP A 81 4.14 -4.76 -21.88
CA ASP A 81 5.50 -5.24 -21.61
C ASP A 81 6.30 -4.23 -20.79
N GLN A 82 6.24 -2.94 -21.16
CA GLN A 82 6.87 -1.85 -20.38
C GLN A 82 6.32 -1.74 -18.97
N TYR A 83 5.00 -1.90 -18.80
CA TYR A 83 4.37 -1.91 -17.48
C TYR A 83 4.87 -3.09 -16.65
N LYS A 84 4.94 -4.29 -17.25
CA LYS A 84 5.40 -5.50 -16.57
C LYS A 84 6.85 -5.38 -16.11
N GLU A 85 7.74 -4.90 -16.99
CA GLU A 85 9.16 -4.68 -16.66
C GLU A 85 9.31 -3.66 -15.52
N LYS A 86 8.65 -2.50 -15.63
CA LYS A 86 8.69 -1.48 -14.57
C LYS A 86 8.04 -1.94 -13.26
N SER A 87 7.01 -2.79 -13.32
CA SER A 87 6.36 -3.34 -12.12
C SER A 87 7.32 -4.29 -11.40
N GLN A 88 7.99 -5.17 -12.13
CA GLN A 88 9.00 -6.08 -11.58
C GLN A 88 10.18 -5.31 -10.96
N GLU A 89 10.66 -4.25 -11.62
CA GLU A 89 11.68 -3.37 -11.06
C GLU A 89 11.20 -2.71 -9.76
N TYR A 90 9.97 -2.21 -9.73
CA TYR A 90 9.36 -1.62 -8.54
C TYR A 90 9.30 -2.62 -7.38
N ASP A 91 8.83 -3.85 -7.63
CA ASP A 91 8.70 -4.88 -6.60
C ASP A 91 10.07 -5.29 -6.03
N HIS A 92 11.09 -5.39 -6.91
CA HIS A 92 12.46 -5.64 -6.49
C HIS A 92 13.01 -4.52 -5.59
N LEU A 93 12.90 -3.27 -6.04
CA LEU A 93 13.35 -2.10 -5.27
C LEU A 93 12.61 -1.97 -3.94
N PHE A 94 11.32 -2.25 -3.93
CA PHE A 94 10.50 -2.19 -2.71
C PHE A 94 10.91 -3.27 -1.69
N LYS A 95 11.22 -4.49 -2.16
CA LYS A 95 11.76 -5.54 -1.30
C LYS A 95 13.13 -5.15 -0.72
N GLU A 96 14.01 -4.57 -1.53
CA GLU A 96 15.33 -4.08 -1.09
C GLU A 96 15.18 -2.95 -0.06
N LEU A 97 14.25 -2.01 -0.27
CA LEU A 97 13.96 -0.92 0.66
C LEU A 97 13.53 -1.46 2.03
N ASN A 98 12.60 -2.41 2.06
CA ASN A 98 12.11 -2.98 3.32
C ASN A 98 13.21 -3.75 4.06
N GLN A 99 14.01 -4.55 3.35
CA GLN A 99 15.13 -5.28 3.92
C GLN A 99 16.18 -4.34 4.52
N THR A 100 16.60 -3.32 3.75
CA THR A 100 17.59 -2.34 4.21
C THR A 100 17.07 -1.49 5.37
N SER A 101 15.77 -1.17 5.40
CA SER A 101 15.13 -0.47 6.53
C SER A 101 15.19 -1.28 7.82
N GLN A 102 14.90 -2.59 7.76
CA GLN A 102 15.01 -3.48 8.93
C GLN A 102 16.45 -3.61 9.43
N GLU A 103 17.42 -3.71 8.52
CA GLU A 103 18.84 -3.74 8.87
C GLU A 103 19.30 -2.43 9.52
N LEU A 104 18.88 -1.28 8.97
CA LEU A 104 19.18 0.03 9.55
C LEU A 104 18.62 0.15 10.97
N GLN A 105 17.39 -0.30 11.20
CA GLN A 105 16.78 -0.28 12.53
C GLN A 105 17.56 -1.16 13.51
N SER A 106 17.93 -2.38 13.09
CA SER A 106 18.70 -3.30 13.93
C SER A 106 20.06 -2.72 14.32
N LYS A 107 20.75 -2.05 13.37
CA LYS A 107 22.02 -1.37 13.62
C LYS A 107 21.88 -0.16 14.54
N ARG A 108 20.80 0.62 14.43
CA ARG A 108 20.52 1.74 15.34
C ARG A 108 20.40 1.25 16.78
N THR A 109 19.60 0.20 17.00
CA THR A 109 19.46 -0.41 18.33
C THR A 109 20.79 -0.95 18.86
N ALA A 110 21.63 -1.54 17.99
CA ALA A 110 22.97 -1.98 18.38
C ALA A 110 23.88 -0.80 18.79
N ILE A 111 23.83 0.33 18.08
CA ILE A 111 24.60 1.54 18.43
C ILE A 111 24.13 2.16 19.76
N GLU A 112 22.82 2.15 20.01
CA GLU A 112 22.26 2.58 21.30
C GLU A 112 22.75 1.68 22.44
N ALA A 113 22.74 0.36 22.25
CA ALA A 113 23.29 -0.59 23.22
C ALA A 113 24.79 -0.38 23.45
N PHE A 114 25.58 -0.15 22.40
CA PHE A 114 27.01 0.18 22.54
C PHE A 114 27.22 1.49 23.31
N SER A 115 26.36 2.49 23.10
CA SER A 115 26.44 3.77 23.80
C SER A 115 26.18 3.60 25.29
N GLU A 116 25.20 2.76 25.64
CA GLU A 116 24.88 2.45 27.04
C GLU A 116 25.99 1.63 27.71
N ILE A 117 26.58 0.67 26.99
CA ILE A 117 27.73 -0.10 27.48
C ILE A 117 28.91 0.84 27.77
N ILE A 118 29.25 1.74 26.84
CA ILE A 118 30.33 2.72 27.04
C ILE A 118 30.05 3.57 28.27
N ARG A 119 28.82 4.06 28.44
CA ARG A 119 28.40 4.84 29.62
C ARG A 119 28.64 4.09 30.94
N ILE A 120 28.27 2.81 31.00
CA ILE A 120 28.48 1.97 32.19
C ILE A 120 29.99 1.78 32.47
N PHE A 121 30.80 1.54 31.43
CA PHE A 121 32.24 1.39 31.61
C PHE A 121 32.91 2.70 32.04
N GLU A 122 32.46 3.85 31.53
CA GLU A 122 32.94 5.16 31.97
C GLU A 122 32.60 5.41 33.46
N GLU A 123 31.40 5.04 33.90
CA GLU A 123 31.01 5.10 35.33
C GLU A 123 31.85 4.16 36.21
N GLU A 124 32.18 2.95 35.75
CA GLU A 124 33.08 2.03 36.45
C GLU A 124 34.51 2.59 36.54
N CYS A 125 35.03 3.20 35.46
CA CYS A 125 36.32 3.89 35.47
C CYS A 125 36.34 5.01 36.52
N GLU A 126 35.33 5.88 36.54
CA GLU A 126 35.23 6.97 37.52
C GLU A 126 35.14 6.46 38.97
N THR A 127 34.41 5.36 39.16
CA THR A 127 34.21 4.73 40.46
C THR A 127 35.50 4.10 40.96
N GLN A 128 36.23 3.38 40.10
CA GLN A 128 37.53 2.80 40.42
C GLN A 128 38.59 3.87 40.68
N GLU A 129 38.59 4.99 39.94
CA GLU A 129 39.46 6.13 40.23
C GLU A 129 39.14 6.80 41.58
N ARG A 130 37.87 6.88 41.97
CA ARG A 130 37.46 7.41 43.27
C ARG A 130 37.93 6.51 44.41
N TYR A 131 37.65 5.21 44.33
CA TYR A 131 38.10 4.27 45.35
C TYR A 131 39.63 4.16 45.42
N SER A 132 40.33 4.20 44.28
CA SER A 132 41.80 4.17 44.29
C SER A 132 42.39 5.40 44.95
N LYS A 133 41.86 6.61 44.68
CA LYS A 133 42.28 7.85 45.34
C LYS A 133 42.03 7.81 46.85
N GLU A 134 40.85 7.37 47.29
CA GLU A 134 40.53 7.23 48.72
C GLU A 134 41.41 6.18 49.41
N TYR A 135 41.71 5.07 48.72
CA TYR A 135 42.58 4.02 49.25
C TYR A 135 44.03 4.48 49.37
N ILE A 136 44.53 5.18 48.35
CA ILE A 136 45.85 5.79 48.33
C ILE A 136 45.95 6.85 49.44
N ASP A 137 44.97 7.74 49.57
CA ASP A 137 44.94 8.76 50.64
C ASP A 137 44.95 8.12 52.05
N MET A 138 44.23 7.00 52.22
CA MET A 138 44.17 6.24 53.46
C MET A 138 45.45 5.44 53.78
N PHE A 139 46.25 5.03 52.76
CA PHE A 139 47.44 4.18 52.92
C PHE A 139 48.79 4.87 52.65
N LEU A 140 48.81 6.11 52.15
CA LEU A 140 50.03 6.94 52.03
C LEU A 140 50.74 7.21 53.36
N THR A 141 50.14 6.83 54.50
CA THR A 141 50.78 6.86 55.82
C THR A 141 51.72 5.68 56.11
N LEU A 142 51.80 4.65 55.25
CA LEU A 142 52.61 3.44 55.48
C LEU A 142 53.41 3.01 54.22
N ASP A 143 54.74 3.04 54.34
CA ASP A 143 55.80 2.84 53.31
C ASP A 143 55.82 1.51 52.49
N SER A 144 54.73 0.73 52.42
CA SER A 144 54.71 -0.60 51.77
C SER A 144 53.88 -0.72 50.47
N SER A 145 53.42 0.40 49.90
CA SER A 145 52.35 0.47 48.88
C SER A 145 52.71 0.12 47.42
N THR A 146 53.99 0.19 47.01
CA THR A 146 54.39 0.28 45.59
C THR A 146 53.95 -0.88 44.68
N LYS A 147 53.78 -2.10 45.23
CA LYS A 147 53.31 -3.26 44.45
C LYS A 147 51.79 -3.26 44.24
N ASN A 148 51.02 -2.72 45.17
CA ASN A 148 49.57 -2.65 45.05
C ASN A 148 49.16 -1.49 44.11
N ASP A 149 49.89 -0.38 44.17
CA ASP A 149 49.71 0.76 43.25
C ASP A 149 49.89 0.33 41.78
N ASN A 150 50.94 -0.45 41.48
CA ASN A 150 51.16 -0.97 40.12
C ASN A 150 50.05 -1.91 39.64
N ARG A 151 49.39 -2.68 40.54
CA ARG A 151 48.30 -3.59 40.15
C ARG A 151 47.00 -2.83 39.86
N ILE A 152 46.71 -1.78 40.63
CA ILE A 152 45.55 -0.92 40.41
C ILE A 152 45.72 -0.11 39.13
N GLN A 153 46.92 0.42 38.90
CA GLN A 153 47.28 1.15 37.68
C GLN A 153 47.13 0.26 36.43
N ASN A 154 47.71 -0.95 36.43
CA ASN A 154 47.60 -1.88 35.30
C ASN A 154 46.13 -2.26 35.00
N ASN A 155 45.30 -2.47 36.02
CA ASN A 155 43.88 -2.77 35.84
C ASN A 155 43.13 -1.57 35.23
N SER A 156 43.46 -0.35 35.65
CA SER A 156 42.90 0.88 35.07
C SER A 156 43.27 1.04 33.58
N GLU A 157 44.51 0.74 33.21
CA GLU A 157 44.99 0.79 31.82
C GLU A 157 44.29 -0.26 30.94
N GLU A 158 44.09 -1.48 31.47
CA GLU A 158 43.37 -2.55 30.77
C GLU A 158 41.89 -2.19 30.54
N LEU A 159 41.24 -1.58 31.54
CA LEU A 159 39.86 -1.10 31.44
C LEU A 159 39.74 0.02 30.40
N GLN A 160 40.65 1.01 30.41
CA GLN A 160 40.68 2.09 29.42
C GLN A 160 40.91 1.57 27.99
N SER A 161 41.85 0.64 27.81
CA SER A 161 42.09 -0.03 26.52
C SER A 161 40.82 -0.72 26.00
N ARG A 162 40.09 -1.41 26.89
CA ARG A 162 38.84 -2.09 26.53
C ARG A 162 37.73 -1.11 26.14
N VAL A 163 37.62 0.03 26.82
CA VAL A 163 36.66 1.09 26.45
C VAL A 163 36.98 1.66 25.08
N GLU A 164 38.26 1.89 24.79
CA GLU A 164 38.70 2.41 23.48
C GLU A 164 38.39 1.41 22.34
N GLU A 165 38.55 0.10 22.55
CA GLU A 165 38.12 -0.93 21.60
C GLU A 165 36.61 -0.91 21.32
N ILE A 166 35.79 -0.76 22.36
CA ILE A 166 34.33 -0.68 22.22
C ILE A 166 33.94 0.60 21.49
N HIS A 167 34.61 1.72 21.79
CA HIS A 167 34.37 2.99 21.13
C HIS A 167 34.70 2.93 19.62
N ASN A 168 35.83 2.30 19.27
CA ASN A 168 36.20 2.05 17.88
C ASN A 168 35.20 1.14 17.17
N SER A 169 34.72 0.09 17.83
CA SER A 169 33.69 -0.82 17.29
C SER A 169 32.37 -0.10 17.02
N LYS A 170 31.94 0.77 17.95
CA LYS A 170 30.76 1.64 17.76
C LYS A 170 30.92 2.57 16.57
N LYS A 171 32.07 3.24 16.45
CA LYS A 171 32.36 4.19 15.37
C LYS A 171 32.31 3.51 13.99
N MET A 172 32.87 2.31 13.87
CA MET A 172 32.78 1.50 12.65
C MET A 172 31.32 1.17 12.28
N LEU A 173 30.50 0.79 13.27
CA LEU A 173 29.10 0.48 13.04
C LEU A 173 28.27 1.72 12.65
N GLU A 174 28.58 2.90 13.22
CA GLU A 174 27.98 4.18 12.85
C GLU A 174 28.30 4.57 11.40
N GLU A 175 29.54 4.35 10.96
CA GLU A 175 29.94 4.63 9.58
C GLU A 175 29.25 3.68 8.58
N GLU A 176 29.13 2.40 8.93
CA GLU A 176 28.38 1.43 8.14
C GLU A 176 26.87 1.73 8.11
N LEU A 177 26.31 2.26 9.21
CA LEU A 177 24.92 2.73 9.25
C LEU A 177 24.73 3.93 8.29
N ARG A 178 25.66 4.90 8.30
CA ARG A 178 25.59 6.08 7.41
C ARG A 178 25.65 5.68 5.94
N THR A 179 26.56 4.80 5.56
CA THR A 179 26.69 4.35 4.16
C THR A 179 25.45 3.59 3.70
N LYS A 180 24.93 2.66 4.51
CA LYS A 180 23.65 1.97 4.20
C LYS A 180 22.46 2.91 4.16
N ALA A 181 22.41 3.94 5.01
CA ALA A 181 21.32 4.92 5.01
C ALA A 181 21.30 5.74 3.71
N LEU A 182 22.46 6.13 3.18
CA LEU A 182 22.56 6.80 1.88
C LEU A 182 22.09 5.91 0.73
N ALA A 183 22.45 4.62 0.75
CA ALA A 183 21.98 3.65 -0.24
C ALA A 183 20.45 3.47 -0.17
N HIS A 184 19.88 3.33 1.03
CA HIS A 184 18.43 3.27 1.25
C HIS A 184 17.72 4.51 0.71
N MET A 185 18.25 5.71 0.94
CA MET A 185 17.69 6.96 0.39
C MET A 185 17.74 7.03 -1.15
N GLU A 186 18.70 6.37 -1.78
CA GLU A 186 18.77 6.30 -3.24
C GLU A 186 17.72 5.33 -3.81
N VAL A 187 17.52 4.17 -3.17
CA VAL A 187 16.44 3.23 -3.51
C VAL A 187 15.07 3.90 -3.38
N ASP A 188 14.82 4.62 -2.28
CA ASP A 188 13.57 5.35 -2.06
C ASP A 188 13.32 6.43 -3.13
N ARG A 189 14.38 7.13 -3.57
CA ARG A 189 14.31 8.08 -4.69
C ARG A 189 13.95 7.39 -6.00
N LYS A 190 14.52 6.23 -6.31
CA LYS A 190 14.18 5.44 -7.50
C LYS A 190 12.72 5.01 -7.48
N ILE A 191 12.24 4.48 -6.35
CA ILE A 191 10.82 4.11 -6.15
C ILE A 191 9.91 5.32 -6.38
N THR A 192 10.25 6.47 -5.81
CA THR A 192 9.46 7.70 -5.95
C THR A 192 9.39 8.19 -7.40
N ARG A 193 10.45 8.00 -8.19
CA ARG A 193 10.46 8.30 -9.63
C ARG A 193 9.66 7.30 -10.46
N LEU A 194 9.65 6.02 -10.07
CA LEU A 194 9.00 4.95 -10.82
C LEU A 194 7.47 4.90 -10.61
N LYS A 195 6.99 5.29 -9.42
CA LYS A 195 5.55 5.36 -9.09
C LYS A 195 4.69 6.11 -10.11
N PRO A 196 5.00 7.37 -10.50
CA PRO A 196 4.18 8.10 -11.46
C PRO A 196 4.18 7.41 -12.83
N ASP A 197 5.31 6.87 -13.27
CA ASP A 197 5.43 6.16 -14.55
C ASP A 197 4.50 4.93 -14.61
N LEU A 198 4.48 4.12 -13.55
CA LEU A 198 3.58 2.97 -13.43
C LEU A 198 2.11 3.37 -13.49
N VAL A 199 1.73 4.44 -12.78
CA VAL A 199 0.37 4.95 -12.80
C VAL A 199 -0.03 5.46 -14.19
N GLN A 200 0.89 6.13 -14.91
CA GLN A 200 0.62 6.58 -16.28
C GLN A 200 0.47 5.41 -17.25
N LEU A 201 1.37 4.43 -17.20
CA LEU A 201 1.27 3.23 -18.03
C LEU A 201 -0.03 2.47 -17.79
N ARG A 202 -0.44 2.33 -16.53
CA ARG A 202 -1.74 1.74 -16.17
C ARG A 202 -2.92 2.53 -16.75
N LYS A 203 -2.90 3.87 -16.63
CA LYS A 203 -3.95 4.73 -17.21
C LYS A 203 -4.03 4.60 -18.72
N ILE A 204 -2.88 4.57 -19.40
CA ILE A 204 -2.82 4.40 -20.87
C ILE A 204 -3.37 3.03 -21.25
N ARG A 205 -2.93 1.96 -20.59
CA ARG A 205 -3.46 0.60 -20.78
C ARG A 205 -4.98 0.57 -20.63
N ASP A 206 -5.51 1.11 -19.54
CA ASP A 206 -6.95 1.10 -19.25
C ASP A 206 -7.74 1.92 -20.29
N GLN A 207 -7.17 3.01 -20.82
CA GLN A 207 -7.76 3.76 -21.93
C GLN A 207 -7.83 2.95 -23.23
N TYR A 208 -6.76 2.21 -23.56
CA TYR A 208 -6.72 1.35 -24.75
C TYR A 208 -7.69 0.16 -24.62
N LEU A 209 -7.78 -0.46 -23.44
CA LEU A 209 -8.74 -1.52 -23.16
C LEU A 209 -10.19 -1.02 -23.29
N LEU A 210 -10.48 0.16 -22.73
CA LEU A 210 -11.79 0.78 -22.85
C LEU A 210 -12.13 1.10 -24.31
N TRP A 211 -11.17 1.60 -25.08
CA TRP A 211 -11.35 1.88 -26.51
C TRP A 211 -11.62 0.60 -27.31
N LEU A 212 -10.84 -0.46 -27.11
CA LEU A 212 -11.03 -1.76 -27.78
C LEU A 212 -12.39 -2.39 -27.44
N THR A 213 -12.83 -2.26 -26.17
CA THR A 213 -14.14 -2.73 -25.73
C THR A 213 -15.27 -1.94 -26.41
N GLN A 214 -15.13 -0.62 -26.58
CA GLN A 214 -16.11 0.23 -27.27
C GLN A 214 -16.22 -0.07 -28.78
N GLN A 215 -15.15 -0.59 -29.40
CA GLN A 215 -15.17 -1.04 -30.80
C GLN A 215 -15.76 -2.44 -30.99
N GLY A 216 -16.21 -3.11 -29.91
CA GLY A 216 -16.82 -4.44 -29.98
C GLY A 216 -15.82 -5.57 -30.26
N MET A 217 -14.53 -5.37 -29.96
CA MET A 217 -13.52 -6.43 -30.05
C MET A 217 -13.84 -7.59 -29.11
N ARG A 218 -13.62 -8.83 -29.56
CA ARG A 218 -13.79 -10.01 -28.72
C ARG A 218 -12.68 -10.07 -27.68
N GLN A 219 -13.04 -10.43 -26.44
CA GLN A 219 -12.11 -10.56 -25.32
C GLN A 219 -10.89 -11.43 -25.67
N SER A 220 -11.07 -12.53 -26.42
CA SER A 220 -9.96 -13.41 -26.85
C SER A 220 -8.88 -12.71 -27.69
N GLN A 221 -9.24 -11.70 -28.48
CA GLN A 221 -8.28 -10.94 -29.29
C GLN A 221 -7.49 -9.95 -28.42
N ILE A 222 -8.16 -9.37 -27.42
CA ILE A 222 -7.54 -8.50 -26.41
C ILE A 222 -6.55 -9.30 -25.55
N ASN A 223 -6.93 -10.50 -25.14
CA ASN A 223 -6.10 -11.40 -24.33
C ASN A 223 -4.81 -11.81 -25.05
N ASN A 224 -4.93 -12.10 -26.35
CA ASN A 224 -3.78 -12.43 -27.20
C ASN A 224 -2.78 -11.27 -27.29
N TRP A 225 -3.26 -10.02 -27.38
CA TRP A 225 -2.38 -8.84 -27.38
C TRP A 225 -1.79 -8.53 -26.00
N LEU A 226 -2.49 -8.86 -24.92
CA LEU A 226 -1.97 -8.76 -23.56
C LEU A 226 -0.97 -9.88 -23.22
N GLY A 227 -0.72 -10.83 -24.14
CA GLY A 227 0.19 -11.96 -23.92
C GLY A 227 -0.31 -12.95 -22.89
N VAL A 228 -1.60 -12.89 -22.54
CA VAL A 228 -2.23 -13.81 -21.60
C VAL A 228 -2.62 -15.03 -22.42
N GLY A 229 -1.83 -16.11 -22.31
CA GLY A 229 -2.13 -17.39 -22.95
C GLY A 229 -3.56 -17.82 -22.60
N ALA A 230 -4.23 -18.58 -23.45
CA ALA A 230 -5.64 -18.98 -23.28
C ALA A 230 -5.97 -19.75 -21.97
N ASP A 231 -4.96 -20.05 -21.15
CA ASP A 231 -5.07 -20.66 -19.83
C ASP A 231 -4.80 -19.70 -18.65
N GLU A 232 -4.49 -18.43 -18.91
CA GLU A 232 -4.48 -17.39 -17.89
C GLU A 232 -5.62 -16.41 -18.18
N ASP A 233 -6.45 -16.17 -17.18
CA ASP A 233 -7.56 -15.24 -17.28
C ASP A 233 -6.97 -13.81 -17.23
N PRO A 234 -7.26 -12.88 -18.17
CA PRO A 234 -6.74 -11.50 -18.15
C PRO A 234 -7.03 -10.67 -16.89
N TYR A 235 -7.79 -11.22 -15.95
CA TYR A 235 -7.94 -10.72 -14.60
C TYR A 235 -6.78 -11.12 -13.66
N THR A 236 -5.82 -11.95 -14.06
CA THR A 236 -4.68 -12.40 -13.23
C THR A 236 -3.54 -11.38 -13.13
N LEU A 237 -3.56 -10.28 -13.90
CA LEU A 237 -2.67 -9.15 -13.65
C LEU A 237 -3.08 -8.32 -12.41
N GLU A 238 -4.17 -8.73 -11.74
CA GLU A 238 -4.50 -8.32 -10.38
C GLU A 238 -3.87 -9.24 -9.33
N ASP A 239 -3.24 -10.37 -9.69
CA ASP A 239 -3.02 -11.46 -8.72
C ASP A 239 -1.78 -11.32 -7.83
N ASP A 240 -0.74 -10.53 -8.10
CA ASP A 240 0.29 -10.31 -7.04
C ASP A 240 -0.21 -9.37 -5.93
N THR A 241 -1.16 -8.50 -6.26
CA THR A 241 -1.78 -7.58 -5.29
C THR A 241 -2.95 -8.24 -4.56
N HIS A 242 -3.73 -9.03 -5.30
CA HIS A 242 -4.84 -9.80 -4.75
C HIS A 242 -4.40 -11.10 -4.06
N GLU A 243 -3.27 -11.73 -4.38
CA GLU A 243 -2.74 -12.86 -3.61
C GLU A 243 -2.35 -12.39 -2.20
N GLU A 244 -1.68 -11.24 -2.09
CA GLU A 244 -1.36 -10.65 -0.79
C GLU A 244 -2.64 -10.24 -0.05
N GLU A 245 -3.62 -9.62 -0.71
CA GLU A 245 -4.91 -9.30 -0.07
C GLU A 245 -5.72 -10.54 0.31
N ARG A 246 -5.78 -11.58 -0.53
CA ARG A 246 -6.42 -12.88 -0.24
C ARG A 246 -5.75 -13.60 0.92
N SER A 247 -4.49 -13.28 1.23
CA SER A 247 -3.78 -13.88 2.36
C SER A 247 -4.35 -13.44 3.73
N TRP A 248 -5.11 -12.34 3.79
CA TRP A 248 -5.73 -11.83 5.02
C TRP A 248 -7.19 -11.38 4.87
N TYR A 249 -7.68 -11.06 3.68
CA TYR A 249 -9.06 -10.62 3.44
C TYR A 249 -9.96 -11.78 3.00
N VAL A 250 -11.04 -12.02 3.74
CA VAL A 250 -11.92 -13.19 3.57
C VAL A 250 -13.36 -12.84 3.17
N GLY A 251 -13.65 -11.56 2.92
CA GLY A 251 -14.99 -11.10 2.55
C GLY A 251 -16.04 -11.42 3.62
N GLY A 252 -17.20 -11.97 3.22
CA GLY A 252 -18.41 -12.17 4.03
C GLY A 252 -18.34 -13.21 5.16
N MET A 253 -17.16 -13.50 5.71
CA MET A 253 -16.97 -14.45 6.82
C MET A 253 -17.65 -13.97 8.10
N ARG A 254 -18.27 -14.90 8.84
CA ARG A 254 -18.93 -14.61 10.12
C ARG A 254 -17.92 -14.56 11.27
N ARG A 255 -18.29 -13.87 12.35
CA ARG A 255 -17.46 -13.77 13.55
C ARG A 255 -17.02 -15.13 14.10
N ARG A 256 -17.94 -16.10 14.20
CA ARG A 256 -17.68 -17.44 14.73
C ARG A 256 -16.71 -18.24 13.85
N GLU A 257 -16.84 -18.13 12.53
CA GLU A 257 -15.95 -18.81 11.58
C GLU A 257 -14.52 -18.28 11.69
N ALA A 258 -14.36 -16.97 11.87
CA ALA A 258 -13.06 -16.35 12.12
C ALA A 258 -12.45 -16.80 13.46
N GLU A 259 -13.26 -16.92 14.52
CA GLU A 259 -12.82 -17.42 15.83
C GLU A 259 -12.33 -18.87 15.75
N GLU A 260 -13.05 -19.74 15.02
CA GLU A 260 -12.65 -21.14 14.81
C GLU A 260 -11.35 -21.26 14.00
N LEU A 261 -11.19 -20.46 12.95
CA LEU A 261 -10.01 -20.52 12.07
C LEU A 261 -8.73 -20.01 12.75
N LEU A 262 -8.86 -18.98 13.57
CA LEU A 262 -7.75 -18.37 14.30
C LEU A 262 -7.45 -19.08 15.64
N LYS A 263 -8.32 -19.99 16.09
CA LYS A 263 -8.12 -20.73 17.34
C LYS A 263 -6.80 -21.50 17.32
N GLY A 264 -5.98 -21.28 18.34
CA GLY A 264 -4.68 -21.96 18.50
C GLY A 264 -3.62 -21.52 17.49
N ARG A 265 -3.85 -20.44 16.71
CA ARG A 265 -2.81 -19.78 15.92
C ARG A 265 -1.94 -18.92 16.84
N ARG A 266 -0.76 -18.52 16.34
CA ARG A 266 0.17 -17.64 17.06
C ARG A 266 -0.40 -16.23 17.22
N ASP A 267 0.03 -15.53 18.26
CA ASP A 267 -0.32 -14.12 18.45
C ASP A 267 0.09 -13.26 17.25
N GLY A 268 -0.76 -12.30 16.91
CA GLY A 268 -0.62 -11.47 15.71
C GLY A 268 -1.07 -12.14 14.41
N THR A 269 -1.60 -13.37 14.46
CA THR A 269 -2.31 -13.95 13.31
C THR A 269 -3.64 -13.24 13.12
N PHE A 270 -3.92 -12.76 11.92
CA PHE A 270 -5.08 -11.92 11.65
C PHE A 270 -5.77 -12.21 10.31
N LEU A 271 -7.03 -11.80 10.23
CA LEU A 271 -7.80 -11.70 9.00
C LEU A 271 -8.74 -10.49 9.04
N ILE A 272 -9.17 -10.00 7.89
CA ILE A 272 -10.16 -8.94 7.72
C ILE A 272 -11.37 -9.50 6.99
N ARG A 273 -12.56 -9.25 7.54
CA ARG A 273 -13.85 -9.70 7.02
C ARG A 273 -14.83 -8.54 6.92
N ASP A 274 -15.91 -8.72 6.18
CA ASP A 274 -17.00 -7.76 6.14
C ASP A 274 -17.65 -7.62 7.52
N SER A 275 -17.98 -6.39 7.91
CA SER A 275 -18.69 -6.16 9.17
C SER A 275 -20.14 -6.63 9.05
N GLN A 276 -20.53 -7.55 9.93
CA GLN A 276 -21.92 -8.03 10.01
C GLN A 276 -22.86 -7.03 10.68
N THR A 277 -22.30 -6.14 11.51
CA THR A 277 -23.07 -5.18 12.31
C THR A 277 -23.19 -3.83 11.60
N GLN A 278 -22.27 -3.48 10.70
CA GLN A 278 -22.24 -2.18 10.04
C GLN A 278 -22.00 -2.33 8.53
N ARG A 279 -23.04 -2.05 7.72
CA ARG A 279 -22.95 -2.11 6.26
C ARG A 279 -21.91 -1.11 5.74
N GLY A 280 -20.98 -1.59 4.92
CA GLY A 280 -19.95 -0.77 4.29
C GLY A 280 -18.70 -0.51 5.15
N SER A 281 -18.59 -1.16 6.32
CA SER A 281 -17.40 -1.21 7.17
C SER A 281 -16.84 -2.64 7.22
N PHE A 282 -15.62 -2.78 7.74
CA PHE A 282 -14.93 -4.06 7.87
C PHE A 282 -14.71 -4.42 9.35
N ALA A 283 -14.33 -5.67 9.61
CA ALA A 283 -13.92 -6.15 10.92
C ALA A 283 -12.58 -6.86 10.80
N CYS A 284 -11.60 -6.48 11.62
CA CYS A 284 -10.35 -7.20 11.78
C CYS A 284 -10.49 -8.18 12.95
N SER A 285 -10.14 -9.45 12.71
CA SER A 285 -10.07 -10.51 13.71
C SER A 285 -8.60 -10.87 13.90
N VAL A 286 -8.09 -10.82 15.13
CA VAL A 286 -6.66 -11.01 15.44
C VAL A 286 -6.48 -11.81 16.72
N VAL A 287 -5.47 -12.66 16.77
CA VAL A 287 -5.08 -13.41 17.98
C VAL A 287 -4.22 -12.54 18.88
N VAL A 288 -4.62 -12.41 20.14
CA VAL A 288 -3.92 -11.65 21.20
C VAL A 288 -3.94 -12.50 22.46
N ASP A 289 -2.76 -12.79 23.02
CA ASP A 289 -2.59 -13.61 24.22
C ASP A 289 -3.34 -14.95 24.15
N GLY A 290 -3.34 -15.58 22.97
CA GLY A 290 -4.05 -16.85 22.70
C GLY A 290 -5.56 -16.74 22.47
N ASP A 291 -6.17 -15.56 22.64
CA ASP A 291 -7.59 -15.30 22.41
C ASP A 291 -7.83 -14.54 21.10
N VAL A 292 -8.95 -14.83 20.42
CA VAL A 292 -9.35 -14.08 19.22
C VAL A 292 -10.12 -12.81 19.61
N LYS A 293 -9.57 -11.64 19.26
CA LYS A 293 -10.21 -10.33 19.44
C LYS A 293 -10.70 -9.79 18.10
N HIS A 294 -11.70 -8.91 18.15
CA HIS A 294 -12.33 -8.32 16.96
C HIS A 294 -12.42 -6.80 17.11
N CYS A 295 -11.95 -6.06 16.10
CA CYS A 295 -12.06 -4.60 16.02
C CYS A 295 -12.71 -4.18 14.69
N VAL A 296 -13.51 -3.11 14.73
CA VAL A 296 -14.17 -2.57 13.53
C VAL A 296 -13.20 -1.64 12.81
N ILE A 297 -13.12 -1.78 11.49
CA ILE A 297 -12.44 -0.84 10.60
C ILE A 297 -13.51 0.00 9.91
N TYR A 298 -13.50 1.30 10.18
CA TYR A 298 -14.41 2.25 9.58
C TYR A 298 -13.92 2.66 8.21
N ARG A 299 -14.86 2.76 7.25
CA ARG A 299 -14.64 3.40 5.96
C ARG A 299 -15.27 4.79 6.00
N THR A 300 -14.42 5.82 5.92
CA THR A 300 -14.83 7.22 5.95
C THR A 300 -14.46 7.93 4.65
N SER A 301 -14.85 9.20 4.51
CA SER A 301 -14.44 10.02 3.36
C SER A 301 -12.93 10.34 3.34
N THR A 302 -12.26 10.28 4.49
CA THR A 302 -10.81 10.56 4.62
C THR A 302 -9.96 9.31 4.49
N GLY A 303 -10.55 8.11 4.58
CA GLY A 303 -9.83 6.84 4.52
C GLY A 303 -10.40 5.75 5.42
N TYR A 304 -9.59 4.73 5.66
CA TYR A 304 -9.84 3.58 6.54
C TYR A 304 -9.13 3.77 7.89
N GLY A 305 -9.69 3.23 8.97
CA GLY A 305 -9.05 3.23 10.30
C GLY A 305 -9.88 2.56 11.39
N PHE A 306 -9.27 2.34 12.55
CA PHE A 306 -9.93 1.70 13.71
C PHE A 306 -10.71 2.70 14.58
N ALA A 307 -10.32 3.97 14.58
CA ALA A 307 -10.95 5.04 15.34
C ALA A 307 -10.61 6.42 14.72
N GLU A 308 -11.51 7.39 14.85
CA GLU A 308 -11.18 8.81 14.60
C GLU A 308 -10.18 9.31 15.66
N PRO A 309 -9.22 10.19 15.31
CA PRO A 309 -8.97 10.84 14.01
C PRO A 309 -8.09 10.03 13.04
N TYR A 310 -7.76 8.77 13.35
CA TYR A 310 -6.78 7.96 12.64
C TYR A 310 -7.32 7.21 11.40
N ASN A 311 -8.41 7.70 10.80
CA ASN A 311 -8.99 7.17 9.57
C ASN A 311 -8.29 7.76 8.32
N LEU A 312 -6.97 7.57 8.25
CA LEU A 312 -6.09 8.27 7.32
C LEU A 312 -5.57 7.40 6.17
N TYR A 313 -5.82 6.09 6.20
CA TYR A 313 -5.27 5.18 5.19
C TYR A 313 -6.15 5.17 3.94
N SER A 314 -5.52 5.28 2.77
CA SER A 314 -6.23 5.34 1.48
C SER A 314 -6.84 4.00 1.05
N SER A 315 -6.37 2.89 1.63
CA SER A 315 -6.85 1.52 1.37
C SER A 315 -6.72 0.63 2.62
N LEU A 316 -7.44 -0.50 2.64
CA LEU A 316 -7.27 -1.54 3.68
C LEU A 316 -5.84 -2.11 3.69
N ARG A 317 -5.21 -2.23 2.52
CA ARG A 317 -3.82 -2.70 2.40
C ARG A 317 -2.85 -1.77 3.12
N GLU A 318 -2.97 -0.46 2.90
CA GLU A 318 -2.10 0.52 3.55
C GLU A 318 -2.27 0.50 5.07
N LEU A 319 -3.51 0.32 5.54
CA LEU A 319 -3.80 0.09 6.96
C LEU A 319 -3.06 -1.16 7.47
N VAL A 320 -3.21 -2.30 6.79
CA VAL A 320 -2.54 -3.56 7.19
C VAL A 320 -1.02 -3.42 7.22
N LEU A 321 -0.41 -2.79 6.19
CA LEU A 321 1.03 -2.56 6.12
C LEU A 321 1.55 -1.70 7.29
N HIS A 322 0.76 -0.71 7.70
CA HIS A 322 1.09 0.12 8.86
C HIS A 322 1.03 -0.68 10.16
N TYR A 323 -0.09 -1.37 10.44
CA TYR A 323 -0.28 -2.12 11.69
C TYR A 323 0.47 -3.45 11.74
N ARG A 324 1.15 -3.85 10.66
CA ARG A 324 2.18 -4.90 10.69
C ARG A 324 3.36 -4.53 11.58
N HIS A 325 3.67 -3.23 11.65
CA HIS A 325 4.82 -2.70 12.40
C HIS A 325 4.40 -1.81 13.58
N THR A 326 3.15 -1.34 13.61
CA THR A 326 2.61 -0.51 14.70
C THR A 326 1.58 -1.29 15.52
N SER A 327 1.76 -1.33 16.84
CA SER A 327 0.82 -2.02 17.74
C SER A 327 -0.58 -1.37 17.72
N LEU A 328 -1.61 -2.21 17.85
CA LEU A 328 -3.01 -1.79 17.98
C LEU A 328 -3.35 -1.21 19.37
N ILE A 329 -2.40 -1.23 20.31
CA ILE A 329 -2.59 -0.76 21.69
C ILE A 329 -3.08 0.70 21.77
N GLN A 330 -2.72 1.50 20.78
CA GLN A 330 -3.14 2.91 20.64
C GLN A 330 -4.65 3.09 20.47
N HIS A 331 -5.35 2.06 19.98
CA HIS A 331 -6.81 2.08 19.79
C HIS A 331 -7.56 1.33 20.88
N ASN A 332 -6.92 0.31 21.47
CA ASN A 332 -7.49 -0.45 22.58
C ASN A 332 -6.36 -1.09 23.39
N GLN A 333 -6.31 -0.81 24.69
CA GLN A 333 -5.30 -1.35 25.61
C GLN A 333 -5.28 -2.90 25.66
N GLN A 334 -6.38 -3.55 25.28
CA GLN A 334 -6.49 -5.01 25.19
C GLN A 334 -5.97 -5.60 23.86
N LEU A 335 -5.45 -4.77 22.94
CA LEU A 335 -4.92 -5.16 21.64
C LEU A 335 -3.42 -4.83 21.55
N ASN A 336 -2.60 -5.30 22.49
CA ASN A 336 -1.15 -5.15 22.42
C ASN A 336 -0.53 -6.14 21.42
N VAL A 337 -0.88 -5.99 20.14
CA VAL A 337 -0.49 -6.88 19.07
C VAL A 337 -0.32 -6.10 17.77
N THR A 338 0.49 -6.63 16.86
CA THR A 338 0.58 -6.17 15.46
C THR A 338 -0.12 -7.16 14.53
N LEU A 339 -0.49 -6.69 13.33
CA LEU A 339 -1.01 -7.54 12.25
C LEU A 339 0.15 -8.28 11.55
N ALA A 340 0.80 -9.18 12.29
CA ALA A 340 2.07 -9.78 11.90
C ALA A 340 1.92 -10.90 10.86
N TRP A 341 0.88 -11.73 11.00
CA TRP A 341 0.74 -12.97 10.23
C TRP A 341 -0.63 -13.04 9.54
N PRO A 342 -0.71 -12.86 8.20
CA PRO A 342 -1.92 -13.12 7.46
C PRO A 342 -2.38 -14.58 7.65
N ALA A 343 -3.67 -14.81 7.92
CA ALA A 343 -4.19 -16.14 8.24
C ALA A 343 -3.98 -17.19 7.12
N PHE A 344 -3.79 -16.76 5.87
CA PHE A 344 -3.66 -17.64 4.70
C PHE A 344 -2.32 -17.47 3.95
N SER A 345 -1.33 -16.77 4.52
CA SER A 345 0.01 -16.76 3.92
C SER A 345 0.59 -18.18 3.95
N GLN A 346 1.08 -18.69 2.82
CA GLN A 346 1.66 -20.04 2.71
C GLN A 346 2.59 -20.33 3.90
N GLN A 347 2.22 -21.31 4.71
CA GLN A 347 3.13 -21.82 5.73
C GLN A 347 4.26 -22.52 4.98
N SER A 348 5.44 -21.89 4.91
CA SER A 348 6.67 -22.65 4.69
C SER A 348 6.67 -23.76 5.73
N SER A 349 6.61 -25.00 5.25
CA SER A 349 6.58 -26.22 6.03
C SER A 349 7.89 -26.39 6.81
N ASP A 350 8.03 -25.67 7.92
CA ASP A 350 9.02 -25.95 8.97
C ASP A 350 8.52 -27.09 9.86
N SER A 351 8.34 -28.25 9.24
CA SER A 351 8.01 -29.48 9.96
C SER A 351 8.67 -30.70 9.36
N VAL A 352 9.95 -30.63 9.00
CA VAL A 352 10.83 -31.81 8.92
C VAL A 352 12.28 -31.41 9.21
N ARG A 353 12.62 -31.09 10.47
CA ARG A 353 13.94 -31.36 11.07
C ARG A 353 13.79 -31.46 12.59
N ARG A 354 13.45 -32.66 13.06
CA ARG A 354 13.89 -33.16 14.36
C ARG A 354 14.61 -34.47 14.12
#